data_AF-A0A5N5J507-F1
#
_entry.id   AF-A0A5N5J507-F1
#
_cell.length_a   1.000
_cell.length_b   1.000
_cell.length_c   1.000
_cell.angle_alpha   90.00
_cell.angle_beta   90.00
_cell.angle_gamma   90.00
#
_symmetry.space_group_name_H-M   'P 1'
#
loop_
_entity.id
_entity.type
_entity.pdbx_description
1 polymer ?
#
loop_
_entity_poly.entity_id
_entity_poly.type
_entity_poly.pdbx_seq_one_letter_code
_entity_poly.pdbx_strand_id
1 'polypeptide(L)'
;MKLKQLESMLGQLQQFSNPKVELEQYPTGPHIASRMLYTAENSFGDVSNKIVADFGCGCGTLGAAASLMGAEQVIGIDIDSESLEIASLNAEDLELDINFIQCDIRNLVWRGPIVDTAVMNPPFGTRTKGADMDFLSVALKIASRAVYSLHKTSTREHVKRAALRDFGASSAEVLCELRFDVPRLYKFHKKREMDIAVDLWRFAPKTNQGN
;
A
#
# COMPACT_ATOMS: atom_id res chain seq x y z
N MET A 1 10.64 -15.96 4.43
CA MET A 1 11.88 -15.18 4.16
C MET A 1 12.28 -14.37 5.40
N LYS A 2 13.56 -14.06 5.66
CA LYS A 2 13.96 -13.17 6.78
C LYS A 2 13.80 -11.70 6.41
N LEU A 3 13.47 -10.83 7.39
CA LEU A 3 13.25 -9.39 7.17
C LEU A 3 14.39 -8.68 6.39
N LYS A 4 15.65 -8.91 6.78
CA LYS A 4 16.80 -8.28 6.11
C LYS A 4 17.00 -8.73 4.66
N GLN A 5 16.62 -9.97 4.35
CA GLN A 5 16.71 -10.49 2.99
C GLN A 5 15.65 -9.82 2.12
N LEU A 6 14.41 -9.73 2.61
CA LEU A 6 13.33 -9.01 1.95
C LEU A 6 13.71 -7.55 1.69
N GLU A 7 14.17 -6.83 2.70
CA GLU A 7 14.61 -5.43 2.57
C GLU A 7 15.72 -5.26 1.53
N SER A 8 16.69 -6.20 1.48
CA SER A 8 17.78 -6.16 0.51
C SER A 8 17.32 -6.38 -0.93
N MET A 9 16.36 -7.29 -1.16
CA MET A 9 15.82 -7.54 -2.50
C MET A 9 15.02 -6.34 -3.00
N LEU A 10 14.16 -5.78 -2.14
CA LEU A 10 13.38 -4.59 -2.46
C LEU A 10 14.24 -3.34 -2.74
N GLY A 11 15.45 -3.29 -2.18
CA GLY A 11 16.40 -2.19 -2.41
C GLY A 11 16.95 -2.12 -3.83
N GLN A 12 16.73 -3.15 -4.65
CA GLN A 12 17.19 -3.21 -6.05
C GLN A 12 16.14 -2.73 -7.06
N LEU A 13 14.90 -2.52 -6.60
CA LEU A 13 13.79 -2.13 -7.47
C LEU A 13 14.02 -0.74 -8.07
N GLN A 14 13.79 -0.64 -9.38
CA GLN A 14 13.73 0.62 -10.09
C GLN A 14 12.61 1.50 -9.52
N GLN A 15 12.87 2.79 -9.41
CA GLN A 15 11.95 3.79 -8.87
C GLN A 15 11.67 4.87 -9.92
N PHE A 16 10.68 5.73 -9.66
CA PHE A 16 10.27 6.81 -10.56
C PHE A 16 11.47 7.64 -11.07
N SER A 17 11.61 7.71 -12.39
CA SER A 17 12.57 8.60 -13.06
C SER A 17 12.07 10.05 -13.12
N ASN A 18 10.76 10.23 -13.30
CA ASN A 18 10.10 11.54 -13.37
C ASN A 18 8.74 11.51 -12.64
N PRO A 19 8.72 11.61 -11.30
CA PRO A 19 7.50 11.46 -10.52
C PRO A 19 6.50 12.60 -10.74
N LYS A 20 5.24 12.23 -10.91
CA LYS A 20 4.07 13.11 -11.08
C LYS A 20 3.59 13.63 -9.73
N VAL A 21 3.78 14.92 -9.51
CA VAL A 21 3.48 15.60 -8.24
C VAL A 21 2.00 15.51 -7.90
N GLU A 22 1.15 15.68 -8.91
CA GLU A 22 -0.31 15.69 -8.84
C GLU A 22 -0.91 14.34 -8.39
N LEU A 23 -0.19 13.25 -8.63
CA LEU A 23 -0.53 11.91 -8.16
C LEU A 23 0.16 11.56 -6.83
N GLU A 24 0.96 12.47 -6.28
CA GLU A 24 1.77 12.25 -5.09
C GLU A 24 2.68 11.01 -5.22
N GLN A 25 3.34 10.84 -6.37
CA GLN A 25 4.25 9.71 -6.61
C GLN A 25 5.50 9.82 -5.73
N TYR A 26 5.46 9.14 -4.58
CA TYR A 26 6.60 8.83 -3.75
C TYR A 26 6.70 7.31 -3.59
N PRO A 27 7.86 6.70 -3.87
CA PRO A 27 8.01 5.27 -3.74
C PRO A 27 8.01 4.87 -2.27
N THR A 28 7.37 3.74 -1.96
CA THR A 28 7.53 3.12 -0.65
C THR A 28 8.93 2.53 -0.56
N GLY A 29 9.74 3.04 0.36
CA GLY A 29 11.11 2.56 0.54
C GLY A 29 11.17 1.10 1.00
N PRO A 30 12.25 0.37 0.69
CA PRO A 30 12.40 -1.05 1.02
C PRO A 30 12.26 -1.32 2.52
N HIS A 31 12.73 -0.40 3.36
CA HIS A 31 12.64 -0.47 4.82
C HIS A 31 11.19 -0.53 5.34
N ILE A 32 10.31 0.25 4.73
CA ILE A 32 8.90 0.37 5.12
C ILE A 32 8.12 -0.81 4.56
N ALA A 33 8.32 -1.11 3.28
CA ALA A 33 7.69 -2.25 2.63
C ALA A 33 8.04 -3.58 3.32
N SER A 34 9.32 -3.80 3.62
CA SER A 34 9.77 -5.02 4.29
C SER A 34 9.13 -5.17 5.67
N ARG A 35 9.07 -4.10 6.47
CA ARG A 35 8.45 -4.11 7.80
C ARG A 35 6.94 -4.30 7.75
N MET A 36 6.26 -3.65 6.82
CA MET A 36 4.81 -3.79 6.64
C MET A 36 4.46 -5.25 6.36
N LEU A 37 5.04 -5.84 5.31
CA LEU A 37 4.72 -7.20 4.90
C LEU A 37 5.25 -8.26 5.87
N TYR A 38 6.44 -8.04 6.46
CA TYR A 38 6.96 -8.95 7.49
C TYR A 38 6.09 -8.95 8.75
N THR A 39 5.56 -7.79 9.17
CA THR A 39 4.65 -7.71 10.32
C THR A 39 3.29 -8.32 9.97
N ALA A 40 2.76 -8.03 8.78
CA ALA A 40 1.52 -8.62 8.30
C ALA A 40 1.56 -10.15 8.30
N GLU A 41 2.67 -10.72 7.85
CA GLU A 41 2.86 -12.17 7.86
C GLU A 41 3.11 -12.72 9.27
N ASN A 42 4.17 -12.28 9.96
CA ASN A 42 4.64 -12.95 11.17
C ASN A 42 3.76 -12.70 12.40
N SER A 43 2.98 -11.62 12.41
CA SER A 43 2.08 -11.30 13.53
C SER A 43 0.63 -11.72 13.27
N PHE A 44 0.20 -11.78 12.00
CA PHE A 44 -1.21 -11.97 11.67
C PHE A 44 -1.49 -13.08 10.65
N GLY A 45 -0.48 -13.56 9.90
CA GLY A 45 -0.69 -14.54 8.82
C GLY A 45 -1.53 -13.97 7.67
N ASP A 46 -1.36 -12.69 7.37
CA ASP A 46 -2.20 -11.95 6.42
C ASP A 46 -1.57 -11.87 5.01
N VAL A 47 -0.49 -12.60 4.72
CA VAL A 47 0.21 -12.53 3.41
C VAL A 47 0.37 -13.90 2.75
N SER A 48 0.96 -14.88 3.44
CA SER A 48 1.27 -16.18 2.85
C SER A 48 0.00 -16.97 2.50
N ASN A 49 -0.05 -17.54 1.29
CA ASN A 49 -1.23 -18.22 0.74
C ASN A 49 -2.50 -17.33 0.78
N LYS A 50 -2.32 -16.05 0.45
CA LYS A 50 -3.39 -15.07 0.33
C LYS A 50 -3.37 -14.42 -1.04
N ILE A 51 -4.55 -13.97 -1.46
CA ILE A 51 -4.68 -13.03 -2.57
C ILE A 51 -4.47 -11.63 -2.00
N VAL A 52 -3.43 -10.94 -2.47
CA VAL A 52 -3.03 -9.61 -1.99
C VAL A 52 -3.22 -8.55 -3.07
N ALA A 53 -3.91 -7.46 -2.75
CA ALA A 53 -3.98 -6.28 -3.62
C ALA A 53 -3.03 -5.18 -3.13
N ASP A 54 -2.26 -4.59 -4.04
CA ASP A 54 -1.45 -3.39 -3.82
C ASP A 54 -2.13 -2.18 -4.47
N PHE A 55 -2.70 -1.28 -3.66
CA PHE A 55 -3.45 -0.13 -4.16
C PHE A 55 -2.55 1.09 -4.31
N GLY A 56 -2.54 1.69 -5.51
CA GLY A 56 -1.59 2.74 -5.85
C GLY A 56 -0.18 2.17 -5.84
N CYS A 57 -0.01 1.01 -6.51
CA CYS A 57 1.19 0.20 -6.38
C CYS A 57 2.47 0.92 -6.85
N GLY A 58 2.34 1.99 -7.64
CA GLY A 58 3.48 2.77 -8.12
C GLY A 58 4.46 1.87 -8.87
N CYS A 59 5.72 1.83 -8.42
CA CYS A 59 6.75 0.96 -8.98
C CYS A 59 6.68 -0.50 -8.50
N GLY A 60 5.63 -0.89 -7.76
CA GLY A 60 5.35 -2.28 -7.36
C GLY A 60 6.05 -2.77 -6.08
N THR A 61 6.64 -1.89 -5.26
CA THR A 61 7.43 -2.31 -4.09
C THR A 61 6.64 -3.15 -3.08
N LEU A 62 5.39 -2.78 -2.77
CA LEU A 62 4.58 -3.53 -1.80
C LEU A 62 4.08 -4.86 -2.39
N GLY A 63 3.65 -4.85 -3.66
CA GLY A 63 3.29 -6.06 -4.39
C GLY A 63 4.45 -7.06 -4.50
N ALA A 64 5.65 -6.59 -4.86
CA ALA A 64 6.86 -7.42 -4.89
C ALA A 64 7.17 -7.99 -3.51
N ALA A 65 7.04 -7.18 -2.45
CA ALA A 65 7.25 -7.64 -1.09
C ALA A 65 6.24 -8.72 -0.68
N ALA A 66 4.98 -8.60 -1.08
CA ALA A 66 3.94 -9.60 -0.82
C ALA A 66 4.24 -10.92 -1.55
N SER A 67 4.61 -10.85 -2.83
CA SER A 67 4.98 -12.03 -3.65
C SER A 67 6.18 -12.77 -3.05
N LEU A 68 7.27 -12.05 -2.71
CA LEU A 68 8.46 -12.61 -2.06
C LEU A 68 8.18 -13.21 -0.67
N MET A 69 7.09 -12.80 -0.02
CA MET A 69 6.63 -13.31 1.28
C MET A 69 5.67 -14.50 1.16
N GLY A 70 5.37 -14.95 -0.05
CA GLY A 70 4.57 -16.15 -0.31
C GLY A 70 3.08 -15.89 -0.52
N ALA A 71 2.69 -14.68 -0.93
CA ALA A 71 1.34 -14.46 -1.43
C ALA A 71 1.03 -15.44 -2.58
N GLU A 72 -0.19 -15.98 -2.59
CA GLU A 72 -0.63 -16.91 -3.65
C GLU A 72 -0.83 -16.17 -4.97
N GLN A 73 -1.37 -14.96 -4.88
CA GLN A 73 -1.56 -14.07 -6.01
C GLN A 73 -1.39 -12.63 -5.55
N VAL A 74 -0.77 -11.81 -6.40
CA VAL A 74 -0.64 -10.37 -6.17
C VAL A 74 -1.29 -9.61 -7.32
N ILE A 75 -2.09 -8.60 -6.98
CA ILE A 75 -2.74 -7.70 -7.93
C ILE A 75 -2.27 -6.27 -7.65
N GLY A 76 -1.47 -5.70 -8.53
CA GLY A 76 -1.05 -4.29 -8.47
C GLY A 76 -2.04 -3.40 -9.22
N ILE A 77 -2.56 -2.36 -8.57
CA ILE A 77 -3.50 -1.41 -9.17
C ILE A 77 -2.90 -0.02 -9.12
N ASP A 78 -2.83 0.66 -10.25
CA ASP A 78 -2.42 2.07 -10.32
C ASP A 78 -3.16 2.80 -11.45
N ILE A 79 -3.34 4.11 -11.31
CA ILE A 79 -3.96 4.93 -12.37
C ILE A 79 -2.96 5.27 -13.48
N ASP A 80 -1.67 5.31 -13.14
CA ASP A 80 -0.62 5.73 -14.04
C ASP A 80 0.04 4.56 -14.77
N SER A 81 -0.09 4.53 -16.10
CA SER A 81 0.50 3.47 -16.93
C SER A 81 2.03 3.45 -16.86
N GLU A 82 2.68 4.61 -16.71
CA GLU A 82 4.15 4.68 -16.59
C GLU A 82 4.64 4.02 -15.29
N SER A 83 3.90 4.17 -14.19
CA SER A 83 4.17 3.44 -12.95
C SER A 83 4.09 1.94 -13.15
N LEU A 84 3.03 1.47 -13.83
CA LEU A 84 2.80 0.05 -14.08
C LEU A 84 3.85 -0.58 -15.00
N GLU A 85 4.38 0.18 -15.96
CA GLU A 85 5.49 -0.28 -16.79
C GLU A 85 6.75 -0.54 -15.95
N ILE A 86 7.10 0.38 -15.04
CA ILE A 86 8.22 0.20 -14.10
C ILE A 86 7.94 -0.99 -13.16
N ALA A 87 6.71 -1.13 -12.66
CA ALA A 87 6.33 -2.23 -11.78
C ALA A 87 6.41 -3.59 -12.49
N SER A 88 6.03 -3.66 -13.77
CA SER A 88 6.17 -4.87 -14.59
C SER A 88 7.64 -5.26 -14.77
N LEU A 89 8.50 -4.30 -15.11
CA LEU A 89 9.94 -4.54 -15.24
C LEU A 89 10.56 -5.02 -13.92
N ASN A 90 10.18 -4.40 -12.81
CA ASN A 90 10.61 -4.81 -11.46
C ASN A 90 10.16 -6.23 -11.11
N ALA A 91 8.95 -6.62 -11.50
CA ALA A 91 8.44 -7.97 -11.29
C ALA A 91 9.19 -8.98 -12.17
N GLU A 92 9.43 -8.66 -13.43
CA GLU A 92 10.21 -9.48 -14.37
C GLU A 92 11.66 -9.70 -13.89
N ASP A 93 12.34 -8.63 -13.46
CA ASP A 93 13.73 -8.68 -12.95
C ASP A 93 13.87 -9.58 -11.70
N LEU A 94 12.81 -9.72 -10.92
CA LEU A 94 12.75 -10.57 -9.73
C LEU A 94 12.06 -11.92 -9.98
N GLU A 95 11.66 -12.21 -11.22
CA GLU A 95 10.92 -13.42 -11.61
C GLU A 95 9.60 -13.62 -10.81
N LEU A 96 8.88 -12.53 -10.57
CA LEU A 96 7.63 -12.52 -9.80
C LEU A 96 6.41 -12.50 -10.73
N ASP A 97 5.44 -13.37 -10.44
CA ASP A 97 4.14 -13.37 -11.09
C ASP A 97 3.19 -12.38 -10.38
N ILE A 98 2.97 -11.21 -10.98
CA ILE A 98 2.12 -10.15 -10.46
C ILE A 98 1.21 -9.64 -11.57
N ASN A 99 -0.10 -9.59 -11.30
CA ASN A 99 -1.07 -9.04 -12.24
C ASN A 99 -1.22 -7.54 -12.05
N PHE A 100 -0.96 -6.75 -13.09
CA PHE A 100 -1.13 -5.30 -13.06
C PHE A 100 -2.40 -4.84 -13.75
N ILE A 101 -3.13 -3.93 -13.12
CA ILE A 101 -4.38 -3.36 -13.63
C ILE A 101 -4.28 -1.84 -13.61
N GLN A 102 -4.42 -1.22 -14.79
CA GLN A 102 -4.57 0.23 -14.89
C GLN A 102 -6.00 0.63 -14.53
N CYS A 103 -6.17 1.32 -13.39
CA CYS A 103 -7.48 1.76 -12.92
C CYS A 103 -7.38 2.93 -11.95
N ASP A 104 -8.34 3.85 -12.03
CA ASP A 104 -8.63 4.75 -10.91
C ASP A 104 -9.38 3.97 -9.83
N ILE A 105 -8.80 3.86 -8.64
CA ILE A 105 -9.38 3.05 -7.57
C ILE A 105 -10.80 3.47 -7.18
N ARG A 106 -11.17 4.74 -7.39
CA ARG A 106 -12.51 5.29 -7.12
C ARG A 106 -13.56 4.76 -8.11
N ASN A 107 -13.11 4.33 -9.29
CA ASN A 107 -13.93 3.78 -10.35
C ASN A 107 -13.85 2.25 -10.44
N LEU A 108 -13.11 1.61 -9.52
CA LEU A 108 -13.01 0.17 -9.51
C LEU A 108 -14.41 -0.40 -9.26
N VAL A 109 -14.91 -1.22 -10.20
CA VAL A 109 -16.19 -1.91 -10.07
C VAL A 109 -15.89 -3.35 -9.68
N TRP A 110 -16.23 -3.72 -8.46
CA TRP A 110 -16.02 -5.08 -7.95
C TRP A 110 -17.36 -5.76 -7.59
N ARG A 111 -17.37 -7.09 -7.67
CA ARG A 111 -18.48 -7.94 -7.21
C ARG A 111 -17.95 -8.92 -6.17
N GLY A 112 -18.28 -8.70 -4.89
CA GLY A 112 -17.85 -9.53 -3.76
C GLY A 112 -16.44 -9.21 -3.23
N PRO A 113 -16.01 -9.84 -2.12
CA PRO A 113 -14.62 -9.79 -1.67
C PRO A 113 -13.75 -10.56 -2.67
N ILE A 114 -12.77 -9.86 -3.24
CA ILE A 114 -11.91 -10.39 -4.32
C ILE A 114 -10.55 -10.81 -3.76
N VAL A 115 -10.13 -10.18 -2.67
CA VAL A 115 -8.80 -10.38 -2.08
C VAL A 115 -8.91 -10.60 -0.59
N ASP A 116 -7.93 -11.30 -0.02
CA ASP A 116 -7.85 -11.48 1.42
C ASP A 116 -7.32 -10.20 2.09
N THR A 117 -6.24 -9.67 1.53
CA THR A 117 -5.48 -8.58 2.12
C THR A 117 -5.25 -7.46 1.11
N ALA A 118 -5.49 -6.22 1.51
CA ALA A 118 -5.04 -5.06 0.76
C ALA A 118 -3.85 -4.40 1.47
N VAL A 119 -2.83 -4.00 0.72
CA VAL A 119 -1.68 -3.23 1.20
C VAL A 119 -1.60 -1.94 0.40
N MET A 120 -1.19 -0.85 1.03
CA MET A 120 -1.07 0.43 0.33
C MET A 120 -0.22 1.47 1.06
N ASN A 121 0.34 2.36 0.25
CA ASN A 121 0.86 3.65 0.68
C ASN A 121 0.17 4.73 -0.15
N PRO A 122 -1.08 5.10 0.22
CA PRO A 122 -1.91 5.94 -0.62
C PRO A 122 -1.37 7.39 -0.66
N PRO A 123 -1.80 8.20 -1.64
CA PRO A 123 -1.55 9.65 -1.65
C PRO A 123 -2.11 10.28 -0.37
N PHE A 124 -1.29 11.00 0.42
CA PHE A 124 -1.69 11.57 1.71
C PHE A 124 -2.62 12.80 1.65
N GLY A 125 -3.27 13.00 0.52
CA GLY A 125 -4.23 14.08 0.27
C GLY A 125 -3.64 15.49 0.33
N THR A 126 -2.34 15.61 0.06
CA THR A 126 -1.64 16.90 0.03
C THR A 126 -1.92 17.67 -1.26
N ARG A 127 -2.29 16.95 -2.33
CA ARG A 127 -2.75 17.51 -3.61
C ARG A 127 -4.25 17.38 -3.77
N THR A 128 -4.76 16.19 -3.53
CA THR A 128 -6.19 15.88 -3.65
C THR A 128 -6.74 15.54 -2.28
N LYS A 129 -7.44 16.50 -1.67
CA LYS A 129 -7.98 16.32 -0.32
C LYS A 129 -8.86 15.07 -0.24
N GLY A 130 -8.53 14.18 0.69
CA GLY A 130 -9.30 12.96 0.96
C GLY A 130 -8.92 11.74 0.12
N ALA A 131 -7.90 11.83 -0.75
CA ALA A 131 -7.50 10.69 -1.58
C ALA A 131 -7.08 9.46 -0.76
N ASP A 132 -6.38 9.64 0.36
CA ASP A 132 -6.05 8.54 1.28
C ASP A 132 -7.29 7.85 1.86
N MET A 133 -8.34 8.62 2.14
CA MET A 133 -9.60 8.12 2.67
C MET A 133 -10.45 7.42 1.61
N ASP A 134 -10.40 7.88 0.36
CA ASP A 134 -11.03 7.18 -0.78
C ASP A 134 -10.41 5.79 -0.95
N PHE A 135 -9.08 5.70 -0.95
CA PHE A 135 -8.35 4.42 -1.01
C PHE A 135 -8.74 3.50 0.15
N LEU A 136 -8.77 4.01 1.38
CA LEU A 136 -9.18 3.25 2.57
C LEU A 136 -10.62 2.75 2.50
N SER A 137 -11.54 3.57 2.01
CA SER A 137 -12.94 3.17 1.83
C SER A 137 -13.08 2.02 0.84
N VAL A 138 -12.33 2.06 -0.27
CA VAL A 138 -12.35 1.00 -1.29
C VAL A 138 -11.70 -0.27 -0.77
N ALA A 139 -10.51 -0.17 -0.14
CA ALA A 139 -9.77 -1.32 0.37
C ALA A 139 -10.59 -2.12 1.40
N LEU A 140 -11.27 -1.43 2.32
CA LEU A 140 -12.12 -2.06 3.32
C LEU A 140 -13.37 -2.76 2.75
N LYS A 141 -13.81 -2.38 1.54
CA LYS A 141 -14.94 -3.02 0.86
C LYS A 141 -14.54 -4.27 0.08
N ILE A 142 -13.28 -4.40 -0.31
CA ILE A 142 -12.81 -5.52 -1.15
C ILE A 142 -12.03 -6.58 -0.38
N ALA A 143 -11.36 -6.20 0.71
CA ALA A 143 -10.58 -7.11 1.53
C ALA A 143 -11.52 -7.93 2.40
N SER A 144 -11.31 -9.24 2.44
CA SER A 144 -12.07 -10.14 3.32
C SER A 144 -11.50 -10.19 4.74
N ARG A 145 -10.21 -9.88 4.90
CA ARG A 145 -9.45 -10.16 6.13
C ARG A 145 -8.74 -8.95 6.72
N ALA A 146 -7.94 -8.24 5.93
CA ALA A 146 -7.13 -7.14 6.45
C ALA A 146 -6.80 -6.06 5.41
N VAL A 147 -6.62 -4.83 5.90
CA VAL A 147 -6.07 -3.72 5.13
C VAL A 147 -4.88 -3.14 5.90
N TYR A 148 -3.72 -3.06 5.25
CA TYR A 148 -2.53 -2.39 5.74
C TYR A 148 -2.31 -1.09 4.99
N SER A 149 -2.27 0.03 5.70
CA SER A 149 -2.18 1.35 5.08
C SER A 149 -1.30 2.30 5.87
N LEU A 150 -0.64 3.21 5.17
CA LEU A 150 0.08 4.33 5.76
C LEU A 150 -0.80 5.58 5.76
N HIS A 151 -0.91 6.25 6.91
CA HIS A 151 -1.58 7.55 7.02
C HIS A 151 -0.77 8.50 7.89
N LYS A 152 -0.85 9.82 7.64
CA LYS A 152 -0.16 10.82 8.47
C LYS A 152 -0.57 10.68 9.95
N THR A 153 0.40 10.63 10.86
CA THR A 153 0.13 10.54 12.30
C THR A 153 -0.77 11.69 12.80
N SER A 154 -0.65 12.87 12.19
CA SER A 154 -1.49 14.03 12.51
C SER A 154 -2.99 13.82 12.22
N THR A 155 -3.37 12.85 11.38
CA THR A 155 -4.76 12.53 11.04
C THR A 155 -5.28 11.27 11.73
N ARG A 156 -4.53 10.70 12.68
CA ARG A 156 -4.82 9.42 13.37
C ARG A 156 -6.27 9.28 13.85
N GLU A 157 -6.78 10.28 14.58
CA GLU A 157 -8.15 10.26 15.11
C GLU A 157 -9.23 10.33 14.03
N HIS A 158 -8.96 11.05 12.93
CA HIS A 158 -9.87 11.13 11.80
C HIS A 158 -9.95 9.79 11.06
N VAL A 159 -8.79 9.21 10.75
CA VAL A 159 -8.68 7.91 10.07
C VAL A 159 -9.39 6.81 10.87
N LYS A 160 -9.09 6.70 12.17
CA LYS A 160 -9.73 5.71 13.06
C LYS A 160 -11.25 5.85 13.09
N ARG A 161 -11.74 7.09 13.22
CA ARG A 161 -13.18 7.36 13.30
C ARG A 161 -13.89 6.97 12.00
N ALA A 162 -13.36 7.41 10.86
CA ALA A 162 -13.95 7.13 9.56
C ALA A 162 -13.92 5.63 9.24
N ALA A 163 -12.80 4.95 9.52
CA ALA A 163 -12.68 3.50 9.29
C ALA A 163 -13.78 2.72 10.04
N LEU A 164 -13.96 3.00 11.34
CA LEU A 164 -14.89 2.26 12.20
C LEU A 164 -16.36 2.62 11.97
N ARG A 165 -16.66 3.89 11.69
CA ARG A 165 -18.03 4.40 11.55
C ARG A 165 -18.55 4.32 10.12
N ASP A 166 -17.73 4.70 9.15
CA ASP A 166 -18.19 5.03 7.81
C ASP A 166 -17.72 4.01 6.76
N PHE A 167 -16.56 3.38 6.96
CA PHE A 167 -15.96 2.48 5.96
C PHE A 167 -16.09 0.99 6.28
N GLY A 168 -16.72 0.65 7.40
CA GLY A 168 -17.05 -0.74 7.72
C GLY A 168 -15.88 -1.56 8.28
N ALA A 169 -14.89 -0.94 8.91
CA ALA A 169 -13.89 -1.67 9.68
C ALA A 169 -14.47 -2.17 11.03
N SER A 170 -14.15 -3.40 11.42
CA SER A 170 -14.42 -3.97 12.75
C SER A 170 -13.35 -3.56 13.77
N SER A 171 -12.09 -3.42 13.33
CA SER A 171 -11.01 -2.87 14.13
C SER A 171 -10.10 -1.93 13.31
N ALA A 172 -9.42 -1.03 14.02
CA ALA A 172 -8.49 -0.06 13.47
C ALA A 172 -7.34 0.14 14.46
N GLU A 173 -6.18 -0.43 14.15
CA GLU A 173 -5.02 -0.51 15.04
C GLU A 173 -3.79 0.13 14.40
N VAL A 174 -3.12 1.01 15.13
CA VAL A 174 -1.79 1.50 14.75
C VAL A 174 -0.78 0.48 15.24
N LEU A 175 -0.08 -0.17 14.31
CA LEU A 175 0.95 -1.16 14.63
C LEU A 175 2.26 -0.50 15.05
N CYS A 176 2.64 0.57 14.35
CA CYS A 176 3.78 1.40 14.70
C CYS A 176 3.70 2.77 14.03
N GLU A 177 4.49 3.70 14.56
CA GLU A 177 4.77 4.99 13.93
C GLU A 177 6.11 4.88 13.17
N LEU A 178 6.12 5.34 11.93
CA LEU A 178 7.25 5.34 11.02
C LEU A 178 7.61 6.78 10.63
N ARG A 179 8.88 7.00 10.32
CA ARG A 179 9.36 8.27 9.77
C ARG A 179 9.69 8.08 8.30
N PHE A 180 9.05 8.88 7.46
CA PHE A 180 9.25 8.88 6.02
C PHE A 180 10.28 9.95 5.65
N ASP A 181 11.47 9.53 5.24
CA ASP A 181 12.40 10.40 4.54
C ASP A 181 11.98 10.44 3.07
N VAL A 182 11.20 11.44 2.67
CA VAL A 182 10.86 11.61 1.25
C VAL A 182 12.14 12.05 0.52
N PRO A 183 12.74 11.22 -0.36
CA PRO A 183 13.93 11.61 -1.10
C PRO A 183 13.62 12.86 -1.93
N ARG A 184 14.65 13.59 -2.36
CA ARG A 184 14.51 14.79 -3.20
C ARG A 184 14.07 14.41 -4.64
N LEU A 185 12.89 13.84 -4.76
CA LEU A 185 12.28 13.35 -6.00
C LEU A 185 11.80 14.50 -6.89
N TYR A 186 11.49 15.64 -6.29
CA TYR A 186 10.97 16.81 -6.99
C TYR A 186 12.01 17.92 -7.12
N LYS A 187 12.19 18.43 -8.35
CA LYS A 187 13.19 19.45 -8.72
C LYS A 187 13.07 20.77 -7.93
N PHE A 188 11.91 21.05 -7.33
CA PHE A 188 11.62 22.30 -6.60
C PHE A 188 11.82 22.24 -5.07
N HIS A 189 12.24 21.10 -4.50
CA HIS A 189 12.51 21.02 -3.05
C HIS A 189 13.78 21.81 -2.67
N LYS A 190 13.62 22.92 -1.93
CA LYS A 190 14.71 23.76 -1.38
C LYS A 190 15.21 23.31 0.01
N LYS A 191 14.44 22.51 0.76
CA LYS A 191 14.81 22.01 2.10
C LYS A 191 15.21 20.53 2.05
N ARG A 192 16.25 20.20 2.83
CA ARG A 192 16.71 18.84 3.15
C ARG A 192 15.57 18.13 3.90
N GLU A 193 15.16 16.96 3.42
CA GLU A 193 14.26 15.98 4.08
C GLU A 193 13.05 16.56 4.84
N MET A 194 11.83 16.41 4.29
CA MET A 194 10.64 16.54 5.12
C MET A 194 10.41 15.20 5.81
N ASP A 195 10.69 15.20 7.12
CA ASP A 195 10.47 14.08 8.03
C ASP A 195 8.95 13.96 8.29
N ILE A 196 8.26 13.07 7.55
CA ILE A 196 6.81 12.90 7.68
C ILE A 196 6.56 11.73 8.64
N ALA A 197 5.96 12.02 9.79
CA ALA A 197 5.46 10.99 10.70
C ALA A 197 4.20 10.36 10.10
N VAL A 198 4.27 9.04 9.87
CA VAL A 198 3.16 8.24 9.36
C VAL A 198 2.93 7.04 10.26
N ASP A 199 1.69 6.63 10.38
CA ASP A 199 1.28 5.45 11.10
C ASP A 199 1.11 4.30 10.13
N LEU A 200 1.69 3.14 10.47
CA LEU A 200 1.31 1.87 9.86
C LEU A 200 0.06 1.35 10.56
N TRP A 201 -1.05 1.35 9.84
CA TRP A 201 -2.32 0.82 10.29
C TRP A 201 -2.52 -0.62 9.86
N ARG A 202 -3.21 -1.37 10.70
CA ARG A 202 -3.95 -2.57 10.33
C ARG A 202 -5.43 -2.33 10.62
N PHE A 203 -6.26 -2.49 9.60
CA PHE A 203 -7.71 -2.51 9.74
C PHE A 203 -8.23 -3.92 9.47
N ALA A 204 -9.17 -4.38 10.27
CA ALA A 204 -9.95 -5.57 9.94
C ALA A 204 -11.30 -5.12 9.37
N PRO A 205 -11.72 -5.56 8.18
CA PRO A 205 -13.08 -5.36 7.69
C PRO A 205 -14.10 -5.98 8.65
N LYS A 206 -15.34 -5.45 8.66
CA LYS A 206 -16.46 -6.19 9.26
C LYS A 206 -16.71 -7.39 8.38
N THR A 207 -16.70 -8.57 8.96
CA THR A 207 -17.29 -9.73 8.28
C THR A 207 -18.76 -9.38 8.07
N ASN A 208 -19.19 -9.35 6.81
CA ASN A 208 -20.62 -9.44 6.51
C ASN A 208 -21.05 -10.86 6.93
N GLN A 209 -21.30 -11.08 8.22
CA GLN A 209 -22.24 -12.11 8.61
C GLN A 209 -23.60 -11.58 8.16
N GLY A 210 -24.01 -11.96 6.96
CA GLY A 210 -25.17 -11.39 6.31
C GLY A 210 -25.76 -12.30 5.25
N ASN A 211 -26.59 -13.22 5.75
CA ASN A 211 -27.71 -13.94 5.13
C ASN A 211 -27.42 -15.14 4.22
#